data_AF-A0A399WGN8-F1
#
_entry.id   AF-A0A399WGN8-F1
#
_cell.length_a   1.000
_cell.length_b   1.000
_cell.length_c   1.000
_cell.angle_alpha   90.00
_cell.angle_beta   90.00
_cell.angle_gamma   90.00
#
_symmetry.space_group_name_H-M   'P 1'
#
loop_
_entity.id
_entity.type
_entity.pdbx_description
1 polymer ?
#
loop_
_entity_poly.entity_id
_entity_poly.type
_entity_poly.pdbx_seq_one_letter_code
_entity_poly.pdbx_strand_id
1 'polypeptide(L)'
;MTVIDMIAKEFHLNPDELLRESMRTYLHQKLAKIEADIFLIAKKYGVKDVFELDSKAKEGFISEEDAYDDYFVLDNLEAEREKVKKLLEKV
;
A
#
# COMPACT_ATOMS: atom_id res chain seq x y z
N MET A 1 29.00 -15.87 -10.07
CA MET A 1 28.75 -14.47 -9.67
C MET A 1 27.35 -14.14 -10.13
N THR A 2 26.45 -13.87 -9.20
CA THR A 2 25.07 -13.45 -9.49
C THR A 2 25.06 -11.97 -9.90
N VAL A 3 23.94 -11.50 -10.46
CA VAL A 3 23.74 -10.07 -10.74
C VAL A 3 23.82 -9.25 -9.44
N ILE A 4 23.33 -9.80 -8.33
CA ILE A 4 23.39 -9.16 -7.01
C ILE A 4 24.86 -9.00 -6.57
N ASP A 5 25.68 -10.04 -6.71
CA ASP A 5 27.11 -9.97 -6.37
C ASP A 5 27.85 -8.91 -7.20
N MET A 6 27.50 -8.80 -8.49
CA MET A 6 28.09 -7.82 -9.39
C MET A 6 27.71 -6.38 -8.99
N ILE A 7 26.43 -6.13 -8.72
CA ILE A 7 25.94 -4.81 -8.28
C ILE A 7 26.54 -4.46 -6.91
N ALA A 8 26.52 -5.39 -5.95
CA ALA A 8 27.10 -5.18 -4.63
C ALA A 8 28.58 -4.81 -4.72
N LYS A 9 29.35 -5.50 -5.58
CA LYS A 9 30.76 -5.16 -5.81
C LYS A 9 30.94 -3.77 -6.43
N GLU A 10 30.14 -3.42 -7.44
CA GLU A 10 30.21 -2.12 -8.11
C GLU A 10 29.90 -0.95 -7.16
N PHE A 11 28.95 -1.15 -6.24
CA PHE A 11 28.58 -0.15 -5.24
C PHE A 11 29.33 -0.28 -3.91
N HIS A 12 30.33 -1.18 -3.82
CA HIS A 12 31.09 -1.45 -2.60
C HIS A 12 30.23 -1.83 -1.37
N LEU A 13 29.14 -2.55 -1.61
CA LEU A 13 28.19 -3.03 -0.59
C LEU A 13 28.35 -4.53 -0.33
N ASN A 14 27.88 -4.97 0.84
CA ASN A 14 27.64 -6.39 1.08
C ASN A 14 26.38 -6.85 0.29
N PRO A 15 26.40 -8.00 -0.43
CA PRO A 15 25.22 -8.53 -1.11
C PRO A 15 23.97 -8.67 -0.23
N ASP A 16 24.12 -9.07 1.04
CA ASP A 16 23.01 -9.21 1.98
C ASP A 16 22.44 -7.86 2.40
N GLU A 17 23.30 -6.85 2.54
CA GLU A 17 22.90 -5.47 2.83
C GLU A 17 22.16 -4.86 1.64
N LEU A 18 22.69 -5.04 0.42
CA LEU A 18 22.02 -4.62 -0.81
C LEU A 18 20.62 -5.27 -0.92
N LEU A 19 20.50 -6.55 -0.61
CA LEU A 19 19.22 -7.25 -0.61
C LEU A 19 18.26 -6.69 0.43
N ARG A 20 18.69 -6.49 1.68
CA ARG A 20 17.85 -5.90 2.74
C ARG A 20 17.36 -4.51 2.35
N GLU A 21 18.24 -3.63 1.92
CA GLU A 21 17.88 -2.25 1.55
C GLU A 21 16.99 -2.21 0.30
N SER A 22 17.20 -3.12 -0.65
CA SER A 22 16.32 -3.23 -1.83
C SER A 22 14.90 -3.68 -1.46
N MET A 23 14.76 -4.64 -0.54
CA MET A 23 13.47 -5.10 -0.03
C MET A 23 12.76 -4.01 0.75
N ARG A 24 13.48 -3.29 1.61
CA ARG A 24 12.95 -2.15 2.37
C ARG A 24 12.46 -1.04 1.43
N THR A 25 13.27 -0.69 0.43
CA THR A 25 12.93 0.32 -0.59
C THR A 25 11.68 -0.08 -1.36
N TYR A 26 11.61 -1.33 -1.84
CA TYR A 26 10.45 -1.85 -2.56
C TYR A 26 9.17 -1.78 -1.72
N LEU A 27 9.24 -2.20 -0.45
CA LEU A 27 8.08 -2.16 0.44
C LEU A 27 7.62 -0.72 0.73
N HIS A 28 8.54 0.23 0.90
CA HIS A 28 8.19 1.65 1.05
C HIS A 28 7.52 2.23 -0.20
N GLN A 29 8.05 1.94 -1.40
CA GLN A 29 7.44 2.38 -2.65
C GLN A 29 6.04 1.79 -2.83
N LYS A 30 5.88 0.50 -2.50
CA LYS A 30 4.59 -0.17 -2.55
C LYS A 30 3.61 0.45 -1.56
N LEU A 31 4.04 0.73 -0.33
CA LEU A 31 3.22 1.38 0.69
C LEU A 31 2.75 2.76 0.22
N ALA A 32 3.67 3.58 -0.31
CA ALA A 32 3.34 4.92 -0.81
C ALA A 32 2.31 4.89 -1.94
N LYS A 33 2.39 3.90 -2.84
CA LYS A 33 1.38 3.72 -3.89
C LYS A 33 0.01 3.37 -3.31
N ILE A 34 -0.06 2.38 -2.40
CA ILE A 34 -1.30 1.98 -1.74
C ILE A 34 -1.92 3.16 -0.99
N GLU A 35 -1.13 3.93 -0.26
CA GLU A 35 -1.61 5.09 0.49
C GLU A 35 -2.13 6.20 -0.45
N ALA A 36 -1.51 6.40 -1.61
CA ALA A 36 -2.02 7.32 -2.63
C ALA A 36 -3.36 6.85 -3.21
N ASP A 37 -3.49 5.55 -3.52
CA ASP A 37 -4.74 4.97 -4.05
C ASP A 37 -5.88 5.06 -3.01
N ILE A 38 -5.59 4.75 -1.74
CA ILE A 38 -6.52 4.96 -0.61
C ILE A 38 -6.94 6.43 -0.53
N PHE A 39 -5.98 7.35 -0.59
CA PHE A 39 -6.26 8.78 -0.50
C PHE A 39 -7.19 9.26 -1.63
N LEU A 40 -7.02 8.76 -2.85
CA LEU A 40 -7.87 9.15 -3.98
C LEU A 40 -9.32 8.70 -3.79
N ILE A 41 -9.54 7.46 -3.34
CA ILE A 41 -10.90 6.93 -3.08
C ILE A 41 -11.51 7.64 -1.86
N ALA A 42 -10.77 7.74 -0.76
CA ALA A 42 -11.20 8.43 0.45
C ALA A 42 -11.60 9.89 0.17
N LYS A 43 -10.82 10.59 -0.66
CA LYS A 43 -11.12 11.96 -1.11
C LYS A 43 -12.34 12.03 -2.03
N LYS A 44 -12.54 11.06 -2.93
CA LYS A 44 -13.71 11.00 -3.83
C LYS A 44 -15.03 11.03 -3.05
N TYR A 45 -15.09 10.30 -1.93
CA TYR A 45 -16.30 10.20 -1.10
C TYR A 45 -16.29 11.09 0.14
N GLY A 46 -15.16 11.75 0.44
CA GLY A 46 -15.00 12.55 1.66
C GLY A 46 -15.07 11.72 2.94
N VAL A 47 -14.43 10.54 2.93
CA VAL A 47 -14.41 9.56 4.03
C VAL A 47 -12.98 9.32 4.50
N LYS A 48 -12.81 8.78 5.71
CA LYS A 48 -11.50 8.44 6.28
C LYS A 48 -11.06 7.01 5.99
N ASP A 49 -12.02 6.09 5.93
CA ASP A 49 -11.79 4.66 5.79
C ASP A 49 -13.01 3.96 5.17
N VAL A 50 -12.86 2.67 4.92
CA VAL A 50 -13.93 1.81 4.36
C VAL A 50 -15.18 1.75 5.25
N PHE A 51 -15.03 1.86 6.58
CA PHE A 51 -16.16 1.81 7.51
C PHE A 51 -17.00 3.10 7.44
N GLU A 52 -16.37 4.25 7.30
CA GLU A 52 -17.08 5.52 7.09
C GLU A 52 -17.79 5.55 5.73
N LEU A 53 -17.20 4.96 4.68
CA LEU A 53 -17.86 4.79 3.38
C LEU A 53 -19.15 3.96 3.49
N ASP A 54 -19.07 2.80 4.14
CA ASP A 54 -20.22 1.91 4.38
C ASP A 54 -21.31 2.60 5.22
N SER A 55 -20.92 3.32 6.28
CA SER A 55 -21.88 4.05 7.11
C SER A 55 -22.63 5.12 6.31
N LYS A 56 -21.91 5.94 5.54
CA LYS A 56 -22.52 7.01 4.74
C LYS A 56 -23.38 6.47 3.60
N ALA A 57 -23.03 5.33 3.02
CA ALA A 57 -23.85 4.66 2.02
C ALA A 57 -25.18 4.19 2.64
N LYS A 58 -25.13 3.51 3.79
CA LYS A 58 -26.33 3.05 4.54
C LYS A 58 -27.24 4.19 5.00
N GLU A 59 -26.65 5.32 5.37
CA GLU A 59 -27.39 6.53 5.75
C GLU A 59 -27.96 7.30 4.56
N GLY A 60 -27.62 6.89 3.33
CA GLY A 60 -28.08 7.53 2.08
C GLY A 60 -27.36 8.82 1.71
N PHE A 61 -26.24 9.15 2.38
CA PHE A 61 -25.40 10.28 2.02
C PHE A 61 -24.56 10.02 0.76
N ILE A 62 -24.29 8.75 0.47
CA ILE A 62 -23.58 8.28 -0.72
C ILE A 62 -24.46 7.24 -1.41
N SER A 63 -24.52 7.29 -2.74
CA SER A 63 -25.19 6.26 -3.54
C SER A 63 -24.50 4.91 -3.38
N GLU A 64 -25.24 3.88 -2.95
CA GLU A 64 -24.70 2.52 -2.81
C GLU A 64 -24.20 1.96 -4.15
N GLU A 65 -24.90 2.25 -5.25
CA GLU A 65 -24.49 1.84 -6.61
C GLU A 65 -23.15 2.49 -7.00
N ASP A 66 -23.00 3.79 -6.73
CA ASP A 66 -21.77 4.53 -7.05
C ASP A 66 -20.59 4.14 -6.14
N ALA A 67 -20.86 3.67 -4.93
CA ALA A 67 -19.84 3.28 -3.95
C ALA A 67 -19.46 1.80 -4.00
N TYR A 68 -20.24 0.95 -4.69
CA TYR A 68 -20.13 -0.50 -4.60
C TYR A 68 -18.71 -1.00 -4.93
N ASP A 69 -18.19 -0.65 -6.11
CA ASP A 69 -16.85 -1.10 -6.53
C ASP A 69 -15.75 -0.50 -5.65
N ASP A 70 -15.85 0.80 -5.36
CA ASP A 70 -14.83 1.52 -4.59
C ASP A 70 -14.76 1.06 -3.13
N TYR A 71 -15.86 0.55 -2.55
CA TYR A 71 -15.86 -0.10 -1.24
C TYR A 71 -14.92 -1.30 -1.22
N PHE A 72 -15.05 -2.23 -2.17
CA PHE A 72 -14.19 -3.41 -2.23
C PHE A 72 -12.75 -3.04 -2.55
N VAL A 73 -12.53 -2.03 -3.39
CA VAL A 73 -11.17 -1.56 -3.67
C VAL A 73 -10.54 -0.98 -2.39
N LEU A 74 -11.27 -0.13 -1.66
CA LEU A 74 -10.77 0.50 -0.44
C LEU A 74 -10.49 -0.53 0.66
N ASP A 75 -11.37 -1.51 0.89
CA ASP A 75 -11.17 -2.60 1.85
C ASP A 75 -9.88 -3.39 1.55
N ASN A 76 -9.71 -3.77 0.29
CA ASN A 76 -8.53 -4.52 -0.15
C ASN A 76 -7.24 -3.70 0.01
N LEU A 77 -7.27 -2.41 -0.34
CA LEU A 77 -6.12 -1.53 -0.20
C LEU A 77 -5.75 -1.33 1.28
N GLU A 78 -6.71 -1.16 2.17
CA GLU A 78 -6.46 -1.05 3.62
C GLU A 78 -5.84 -2.33 4.19
N ALA A 79 -6.36 -3.50 3.80
CA ALA A 79 -5.77 -4.79 4.17
C ALA A 79 -4.34 -4.96 3.62
N GLU A 80 -4.11 -4.56 2.37
CA GLU A 80 -2.79 -4.62 1.74
C GLU A 80 -1.80 -3.67 2.43
N ARG A 81 -2.23 -2.45 2.77
CA ARG A 81 -1.44 -1.46 3.53
C ARG A 81 -0.93 -2.07 4.84
N GLU A 82 -1.80 -2.70 5.61
CA GLU A 82 -1.43 -3.32 6.88
C GLU A 82 -0.50 -4.53 6.70
N LYS A 83 -0.67 -5.31 5.63
CA LYS A 83 0.27 -6.37 5.27
C LYS A 83 1.66 -5.83 4.96
N VAL A 84 1.76 -4.74 4.19
CA VAL A 84 3.05 -4.12 3.84
C VAL A 84 3.73 -3.53 5.06
N LYS A 85 2.99 -2.83 5.95
CA LYS A 85 3.53 -2.33 7.22
C LYS A 85 4.11 -3.44 8.10
N LYS A 86 3.38 -4.56 8.26
CA LYS A 86 3.88 -5.74 9.00
C LYS A 86 5.12 -6.39 8.39
N LEU A 87 5.31 -6.26 7.08
CA LEU A 87 6.53 -6.73 6.42
C LEU A 87 7.69 -5.75 6.64
N LEU A 88 7.44 -4.44 6.58
CA LEU A 88 8.45 -3.41 6.87
C LEU A 88 9.00 -3.51 8.30
N GLU A 89 8.19 -3.94 9.28
CA GLU A 89 8.66 -4.19 10.65
C GLU A 89 9.65 -5.36 10.77
N LYS A 90 9.70 -6.24 9.75
CA LYS A 90 10.53 -7.45 9.73
C LYS A 90 11.79 -7.32 8.87
N VAL A 91 11.86 -6.28 8.03
CA VAL A 91 13.00 -5.97 7.15
C VAL A 91 13.86 -4.90 7.79
#